data_AF-A0A2E9LNC1-F1
#
_entry.id   AF-A0A2E9LNC1-F1
#
_cell.length_a   1.000
_cell.length_b   1.000
_cell.length_c   1.000
_cell.angle_alpha   90.00
_cell.angle_beta   90.00
_cell.angle_gamma   90.00
#
_symmetry.space_group_name_H-M   'P 1'
#
loop_
_entity.id
_entity.type
_entity.pdbx_description
1 polymer ?
#
loop_
_entity_poly.entity_id
_entity_poly.type
_entity_poly.pdbx_seq_one_letter_code
_entity_poly.pdbx_strand_id
1 'polypeptide(L)'
;MLAVLFSITAGAVMGHERRDVDKYTLVVGFIVEPAFESLKNGLDFRITKTVSPDSAMDMGPDLMEHGAVFGSPSLANGESFSFEVTHDLEDQTLTYHSHENHDLIGSITVSDSAETSGSIDVMIMDAMIMPADITVQPGTVIKWTNQASGPQTATSGMPSEIGHEHEAEEVDVPVEGLEETVQFEITHVASGTSKVMPIRTIFRDPGHYTADLIPTAPGIYEFRLFGTIEGNDFNEIFISRGGGGGFGDVEGSAELQFPEILPEVREIEGAVRGAQASADGAVDLAGSADDSASTAKLIGVIGIVLGAVGIASGAGSAVYAMRRK
;
A
#
# COMPACT_ATOMS: atom_id res chain seq x y z
N MET A 1 -36.35 -31.26 -4.03
CA MET A 1 -35.82 -30.02 -3.44
C MET A 1 -34.31 -30.21 -3.35
N LEU A 2 -33.57 -29.72 -4.34
CA LEU A 2 -32.12 -29.95 -4.47
C LEU A 2 -31.42 -28.88 -3.64
N ALA A 3 -30.77 -29.29 -2.54
CA ALA A 3 -29.98 -28.40 -1.72
C ALA A 3 -28.66 -28.10 -2.44
N VAL A 4 -28.51 -26.88 -2.94
CA VAL A 4 -27.25 -26.36 -3.45
C VAL A 4 -26.38 -26.06 -2.24
N LEU A 5 -25.36 -26.89 -2.00
CA LEU A 5 -24.27 -26.56 -1.08
C LEU A 5 -23.48 -25.40 -1.70
N PHE A 6 -23.60 -24.21 -1.11
CA PHE A 6 -22.62 -23.14 -1.32
C PHE A 6 -21.36 -23.54 -0.57
N SER A 7 -20.35 -24.04 -1.29
CA SER A 7 -18.99 -24.12 -0.74
C SER A 7 -18.48 -22.69 -0.59
N ILE A 8 -18.49 -22.19 0.65
CA ILE A 8 -17.75 -20.99 1.01
C ILE A 8 -16.28 -21.39 0.99
N THR A 9 -15.59 -21.15 -0.12
CA THR A 9 -14.14 -21.10 -0.10
C THR A 9 -13.79 -19.85 0.71
N ALA A 10 -13.33 -20.03 1.94
CA ALA A 10 -12.68 -18.97 2.69
C ALA A 10 -11.44 -18.56 1.88
N GLY A 11 -11.59 -17.54 1.02
CA GLY A 11 -10.45 -16.85 0.46
C GLY A 11 -9.62 -16.34 1.63
N ALA A 12 -8.31 -16.57 1.59
CA ALA A 12 -7.40 -15.96 2.54
C ALA A 12 -7.76 -14.47 2.62
N VAL A 13 -7.97 -13.96 3.84
CA VAL A 13 -8.17 -12.54 4.09
C VAL A 13 -6.83 -11.89 3.81
N MET A 14 -6.55 -11.67 2.53
CA MET A 14 -5.42 -10.86 2.10
C MET A 14 -5.86 -9.45 2.45
N GLY A 15 -5.20 -8.87 3.45
CA GLY A 15 -5.52 -7.51 3.83
C GLY A 15 -5.15 -6.51 2.72
N HIS A 16 -4.24 -6.89 1.84
CA HIS A 16 -3.88 -6.14 0.65
C HIS A 16 -4.38 -6.80 -0.63
N GLU A 17 -4.76 -5.98 -1.61
CA GLU A 17 -5.02 -6.41 -2.97
C GLU A 17 -3.70 -6.48 -3.76
N ARG A 18 -3.39 -7.65 -4.32
CA ARG A 18 -2.34 -7.80 -5.33
C ARG A 18 -2.95 -7.70 -6.73
N ARG A 19 -2.37 -6.88 -7.60
CA ARG A 19 -2.80 -6.72 -9.00
C ARG A 19 -1.61 -6.50 -9.92
N ASP A 20 -1.59 -7.23 -11.03
CA ASP A 20 -0.61 -7.03 -12.10
C ASP A 20 -1.14 -5.98 -13.08
N VAL A 21 -0.32 -4.99 -13.39
CA VAL A 21 -0.62 -3.87 -14.30
C VAL A 21 0.58 -3.68 -15.23
N ASP A 22 0.40 -4.04 -16.49
CA ASP A 22 1.47 -4.13 -17.49
C ASP A 22 2.65 -5.00 -17.03
N LYS A 23 3.78 -4.36 -16.70
CA LYS A 23 5.02 -4.99 -16.23
C LYS A 23 5.23 -4.85 -14.72
N TYR A 24 4.25 -4.28 -14.03
CA TYR A 24 4.31 -3.99 -12.61
C TYR A 24 3.38 -4.92 -11.84
N THR A 25 3.85 -5.38 -10.69
CA THR A 25 2.99 -5.95 -9.65
C THR A 25 2.74 -4.87 -8.61
N LEU A 26 1.47 -4.61 -8.32
CA LEU A 26 1.03 -3.69 -7.28
C LEU A 26 0.47 -4.47 -6.09
N VAL A 27 0.77 -4.04 -4.88
CA VAL A 27 0.15 -4.53 -3.64
C VAL A 27 -0.36 -3.32 -2.88
N VAL A 28 -1.68 -3.23 -2.68
CA VAL A 28 -2.36 -2.03 -2.18
C VAL A 28 -3.30 -2.40 -1.04
N GLY A 29 -3.21 -1.67 0.07
CA GLY A 29 -4.07 -1.87 1.23
C GLY A 29 -3.90 -0.77 2.28
N PHE A 30 -4.39 -1.05 3.49
CA PHE A 30 -4.18 -0.17 4.63
C PHE A 30 -2.89 -0.53 5.37
N ILE A 31 -2.16 0.46 5.88
CA ILE A 31 -0.91 0.26 6.66
C ILE A 31 -1.12 -0.68 7.86
N VAL A 32 -2.26 -0.56 8.52
CA VAL A 32 -2.63 -1.41 9.66
C VAL A 32 -3.97 -2.06 9.38
N GLU A 33 -4.02 -3.38 9.56
CA GLU A 33 -5.23 -4.16 9.32
C GLU A 33 -5.62 -5.05 10.52
N PRO A 34 -6.92 -5.15 10.85
CA PRO A 34 -8.05 -4.43 10.22
C PRO A 34 -7.96 -2.91 10.40
N ALA A 35 -8.44 -2.18 9.40
CA ALA A 35 -8.45 -0.72 9.46
C ALA A 35 -9.62 -0.27 10.33
N PHE A 36 -9.37 0.50 11.38
CA PHE A 36 -10.43 1.06 12.22
C PHE A 36 -10.54 2.56 12.02
N GLU A 37 -11.76 3.05 12.13
CA GLU A 37 -12.02 4.49 12.21
C GLU A 37 -11.38 5.11 13.46
N SER A 38 -11.17 6.42 13.40
CA SER A 38 -10.60 7.27 14.46
C SER A 38 -9.17 6.91 14.89
N LEU A 39 -8.52 5.93 14.24
CA LEU A 39 -7.12 5.57 14.43
C LEU A 39 -6.26 6.03 13.25
N LYS A 40 -5.00 6.38 13.52
CA LYS A 40 -4.02 6.68 12.47
C LYS A 40 -3.80 5.43 11.62
N ASN A 41 -4.00 5.58 10.32
CA ASN A 41 -3.78 4.56 9.31
C ASN A 41 -3.33 5.25 8.01
N GLY A 42 -3.53 4.62 6.85
CA GLY A 42 -3.14 5.20 5.58
C GLY A 42 -3.11 4.20 4.45
N LEU A 43 -2.68 4.68 3.29
CA LEU A 43 -2.26 3.82 2.18
C LEU A 43 -0.99 3.05 2.58
N ASP A 44 -0.98 1.75 2.33
CA ASP A 44 0.20 0.94 2.10
C ASP A 44 0.20 0.53 0.62
N PHE A 45 1.27 0.92 -0.08
CA PHE A 45 1.45 0.68 -1.50
C PHE A 45 2.84 0.13 -1.76
N ARG A 46 2.91 -1.10 -2.25
CA ARG A 46 4.14 -1.69 -2.77
C ARG A 46 4.04 -1.89 -4.27
N ILE A 47 5.16 -1.67 -4.95
CA ILE A 47 5.28 -1.90 -6.38
C ILE A 47 6.62 -2.56 -6.72
N THR A 48 6.53 -3.62 -7.50
CA THR A 48 7.68 -4.26 -8.15
C THR A 48 7.47 -4.29 -9.65
N LYS A 49 8.57 -4.38 -10.38
CA LYS A 49 8.62 -4.59 -11.82
C LYS A 49 9.28 -5.93 -12.08
N THR A 50 8.59 -6.79 -12.80
CA THR A 50 9.13 -8.08 -13.20
C THR A 50 10.11 -7.83 -14.35
N VAL A 51 11.38 -8.16 -14.15
CA VAL A 51 12.42 -8.04 -15.18
C VAL A 51 12.91 -9.42 -15.58
N SER A 52 13.08 -9.61 -16.90
CA SER A 52 13.86 -10.74 -17.39
C SER A 52 15.31 -10.57 -16.90
N PRO A 53 15.99 -11.64 -16.48
CA PRO A 53 17.34 -11.57 -15.91
C PRO A 53 18.36 -10.84 -16.80
N ASP A 54 18.20 -10.88 -18.12
CA ASP A 54 19.01 -10.11 -19.08
C ASP A 54 18.95 -8.58 -18.88
N SER A 55 17.87 -8.06 -18.27
CA SER A 55 17.64 -6.63 -18.01
C SER A 55 17.96 -6.19 -16.58
N ALA A 56 18.22 -7.13 -15.66
CA ALA A 56 18.64 -6.83 -14.28
C ALA A 56 20.14 -6.49 -14.18
N MET A 57 20.90 -6.72 -15.25
CA MET A 57 22.36 -6.58 -15.33
C MET A 57 22.91 -5.12 -15.31
N ASP A 58 22.07 -4.10 -15.13
CA ASP A 58 22.50 -2.68 -15.09
C ASP A 58 22.81 -2.15 -13.67
N MET A 59 22.69 -3.00 -12.63
CA MET A 59 22.83 -2.58 -11.22
C MET A 59 23.98 -3.28 -10.49
N GLY A 60 25.19 -3.24 -11.07
CA GLY A 60 26.42 -3.72 -10.42
C GLY A 60 26.51 -5.24 -10.24
N PRO A 61 27.71 -5.80 -10.04
CA PRO A 61 27.88 -7.26 -9.94
C PRO A 61 27.25 -7.77 -8.64
N ASP A 62 26.22 -8.61 -8.74
CA ASP A 62 25.81 -9.46 -7.62
C ASP A 62 26.94 -10.46 -7.37
N LEU A 63 27.63 -10.28 -6.25
CA LEU A 63 28.78 -11.10 -5.86
C LEU A 63 28.41 -12.56 -5.61
N MET A 64 27.11 -12.84 -5.47
CA MET A 64 26.55 -14.18 -5.33
C MET A 64 26.20 -14.82 -6.68
N GLU A 65 26.13 -14.03 -7.75
CA GLU A 65 25.85 -14.52 -9.09
C GLU A 65 27.04 -15.32 -9.65
N HIS A 66 26.69 -16.46 -10.22
CA HIS A 66 27.61 -17.47 -10.70
C HIS A 66 28.43 -16.97 -11.90
N GLY A 67 29.71 -16.71 -11.68
CA GLY A 67 30.65 -16.19 -12.68
C GLY A 67 30.58 -14.68 -12.91
N ALA A 68 29.82 -13.92 -12.10
CA ALA A 68 29.62 -12.48 -12.31
C ALA A 68 30.88 -11.62 -12.13
N VAL A 69 31.81 -12.04 -11.27
CA VAL A 69 33.06 -11.31 -11.00
C VAL A 69 34.20 -11.84 -11.87
N PHE A 70 34.33 -13.16 -11.97
CA PHE A 70 35.24 -13.80 -12.91
C PHE A 70 34.82 -15.22 -13.24
N GLY A 71 35.18 -15.68 -14.44
CA GLY A 71 35.11 -17.07 -14.87
C GLY A 71 36.30 -17.39 -15.76
N SER A 72 37.10 -18.37 -15.36
CA SER A 72 38.19 -18.84 -16.22
C SER A 72 37.64 -19.63 -17.40
N PRO A 73 38.34 -19.66 -18.55
CA PRO A 73 38.16 -20.76 -19.51
C PRO A 73 38.50 -22.10 -18.83
N SER A 74 38.10 -23.21 -19.44
CA SER A 74 38.51 -24.55 -18.99
C SER A 74 40.04 -24.64 -19.03
N LEU A 75 40.65 -24.91 -17.86
CA LEU A 75 42.10 -25.01 -17.69
C LEU A 75 42.51 -26.47 -17.77
N ALA A 76 43.35 -26.83 -18.73
CA ALA A 76 44.02 -28.13 -18.74
C ALA A 76 45.07 -28.22 -17.62
N ASN A 77 45.56 -29.43 -17.32
CA ASN A 77 46.62 -29.62 -16.34
C ASN A 77 47.85 -28.77 -16.70
N GLY A 78 48.29 -27.94 -15.76
CA GLY A 78 49.40 -26.99 -15.89
C GLY A 78 49.02 -25.61 -16.42
N GLU A 79 47.79 -25.39 -16.87
CA GLU A 79 47.31 -24.08 -17.32
C GLU A 79 46.90 -23.18 -16.14
N SER A 80 46.96 -21.87 -16.38
CA SER A 80 46.65 -20.87 -15.36
C SER A 80 45.69 -19.80 -15.87
N PHE A 81 44.91 -19.25 -14.95
CA PHE A 81 44.06 -18.08 -15.12
C PHE A 81 44.43 -17.03 -14.07
N SER A 82 44.32 -15.75 -14.42
CA SER A 82 44.60 -14.65 -13.50
C SER A 82 43.49 -13.62 -13.49
N PHE A 83 43.19 -13.11 -12.29
CA PHE A 83 42.21 -12.06 -12.04
C PHE A 83 42.84 -10.99 -11.16
N GLU A 84 42.66 -9.72 -11.52
CA GLU A 84 43.08 -8.58 -10.70
C GLU A 84 41.91 -8.12 -9.85
N VAL A 85 42.07 -8.14 -8.53
CA VAL A 85 41.04 -7.69 -7.58
C VAL A 85 40.87 -6.19 -7.70
N THR A 86 39.68 -5.74 -8.06
CA THR A 86 39.37 -4.32 -8.26
C THR A 86 38.98 -3.65 -6.93
N HIS A 87 39.07 -2.31 -6.87
CA HIS A 87 38.82 -1.54 -5.64
C HIS A 87 37.34 -1.51 -5.21
N ASP A 88 36.42 -1.73 -6.13
CA ASP A 88 34.98 -1.85 -5.87
C ASP A 88 34.60 -3.12 -5.09
N LEU A 89 35.54 -4.07 -4.95
CA LEU A 89 35.37 -5.28 -4.16
C LEU A 89 35.84 -5.11 -2.70
N GLU A 90 36.27 -3.92 -2.28
CA GLU A 90 36.75 -3.66 -0.92
C GLU A 90 35.70 -4.04 0.15
N ASP A 91 36.17 -4.65 1.24
CA ASP A 91 35.36 -5.16 2.36
C ASP A 91 34.35 -6.27 1.99
N GLN A 92 34.48 -6.87 0.81
CA GLN A 92 33.65 -7.99 0.37
C GLN A 92 34.35 -9.34 0.52
N THR A 93 33.55 -10.39 0.68
CA THR A 93 34.01 -11.77 0.60
C THR A 93 33.34 -12.45 -0.59
N LEU A 94 34.16 -12.90 -1.53
CA LEU A 94 33.75 -13.61 -2.74
C LEU A 94 33.94 -15.11 -2.52
N THR A 95 32.90 -15.90 -2.73
CA THR A 95 33.06 -17.35 -2.90
C THR A 95 33.48 -17.65 -4.33
N TYR A 96 34.25 -18.70 -4.55
CA TYR A 96 34.53 -19.24 -5.88
C TYR A 96 34.61 -20.77 -5.83
N HIS A 97 34.43 -21.43 -6.97
CA HIS A 97 34.45 -22.88 -7.09
C HIS A 97 34.95 -23.33 -8.48
N SER A 98 35.14 -24.64 -8.64
CA SER A 98 35.31 -25.27 -9.95
C SER A 98 34.00 -25.89 -10.46
N HIS A 99 33.66 -25.67 -11.72
CA HIS A 99 32.49 -26.30 -12.37
C HIS A 99 32.68 -27.79 -12.59
N GLU A 100 33.92 -28.21 -12.80
CA GLU A 100 34.25 -29.62 -13.05
C GLU A 100 34.17 -30.45 -11.76
N ASN A 101 34.26 -29.78 -10.60
CA ASN A 101 34.08 -30.39 -9.30
C ASN A 101 33.55 -29.36 -8.28
N HIS A 102 32.23 -29.39 -8.05
CA HIS A 102 31.54 -28.46 -7.15
C HIS A 102 31.92 -28.62 -5.66
N ASP A 103 32.65 -29.68 -5.29
CA ASP A 103 33.20 -29.83 -3.94
C ASP A 103 34.44 -28.94 -3.71
N LEU A 104 35.06 -28.45 -4.80
CA LEU A 104 36.23 -27.57 -4.74
C LEU A 104 35.78 -26.12 -4.62
N ILE A 105 35.68 -25.64 -3.38
CA ILE A 105 35.24 -24.29 -3.04
C ILE A 105 36.37 -23.54 -2.34
N GLY A 106 36.49 -22.23 -2.61
CA GLY A 106 37.35 -21.31 -1.90
C GLY A 106 36.68 -19.96 -1.66
N SER A 107 37.34 -19.11 -0.87
CA SER A 107 36.89 -17.75 -0.58
C SER A 107 38.01 -16.71 -0.74
N ILE A 108 37.63 -15.52 -1.16
CA ILE A 108 38.52 -14.36 -1.31
C ILE A 108 37.92 -13.23 -0.49
N THR A 109 38.57 -12.84 0.59
CA THR A 109 38.21 -11.65 1.35
C THR A 109 39.09 -10.49 0.92
N VAL A 110 38.49 -9.38 0.52
CA VAL A 110 39.22 -8.19 0.09
C VAL A 110 39.29 -7.19 1.24
N SER A 111 40.50 -6.80 1.64
CA SER A 111 40.70 -5.82 2.71
C SER A 111 41.99 -5.04 2.49
N ASP A 112 41.93 -3.72 2.62
CA ASP A 112 43.10 -2.84 2.63
C ASP A 112 44.11 -3.18 3.75
N SER A 113 43.64 -3.82 4.82
CA SER A 113 44.47 -4.25 5.94
C SER A 113 45.11 -5.64 5.76
N ALA A 114 44.83 -6.32 4.64
CA ALA A 114 45.36 -7.65 4.36
C ALA A 114 46.90 -7.63 4.23
N GLU A 115 47.57 -8.68 4.69
CA GLU A 115 49.03 -8.82 4.55
C GLU A 115 49.45 -9.13 3.09
N THR A 116 48.56 -9.73 2.30
CA THR A 116 48.85 -10.18 0.94
C THR A 116 48.54 -9.07 -0.07
N SER A 117 49.56 -8.67 -0.84
CA SER A 117 49.42 -7.71 -1.94
C SER A 117 50.28 -8.10 -3.15
N GLY A 118 49.98 -7.54 -4.31
CA GLY A 118 50.72 -7.80 -5.55
C GLY A 118 50.21 -9.04 -6.28
N SER A 119 50.68 -10.24 -5.90
CA SER A 119 50.27 -11.47 -6.58
C SER A 119 50.27 -12.68 -5.65
N ILE A 120 49.28 -13.56 -5.80
CA ILE A 120 49.16 -14.82 -5.06
C ILE A 120 48.82 -15.98 -6.00
N ASP A 121 49.49 -17.10 -5.82
CA ASP A 121 49.21 -18.34 -6.56
C ASP A 121 48.24 -19.23 -5.78
N VAL A 122 47.22 -19.72 -6.47
CA VAL A 122 46.24 -20.69 -5.98
C VAL A 122 46.30 -21.96 -6.85
N MET A 123 46.43 -23.12 -6.24
CA MET A 123 46.52 -24.40 -6.93
C MET A 123 45.19 -25.16 -6.81
N ILE A 124 44.62 -25.57 -7.94
CA ILE A 124 43.43 -26.43 -7.99
C ILE A 124 43.91 -27.88 -8.14
N MET A 125 43.67 -28.73 -7.15
CA MET A 125 44.03 -30.14 -7.14
C MET A 125 42.77 -31.01 -7.22
N ASP A 126 42.92 -32.33 -7.42
CA ASP A 126 41.76 -33.23 -7.59
C ASP A 126 40.78 -33.21 -6.41
N ALA A 127 41.26 -32.95 -5.18
CA ALA A 127 40.47 -33.05 -3.95
C ALA A 127 40.43 -31.77 -3.10
N MET A 128 41.18 -30.72 -3.48
CA MET A 128 41.20 -29.45 -2.73
C MET A 128 41.78 -28.29 -3.54
N ILE A 129 41.52 -27.07 -3.07
CA ILE A 129 42.17 -25.84 -3.55
C ILE A 129 43.16 -25.35 -2.49
N MET A 130 44.35 -24.89 -2.90
CA MET A 130 45.41 -24.44 -1.99
C MET A 130 46.05 -23.13 -2.42
N PRO A 131 46.00 -22.07 -1.59
CA PRO A 131 45.05 -21.90 -0.47
C PRO A 131 43.60 -21.83 -0.96
N ALA A 132 42.65 -22.39 -0.19
CA ALA A 132 41.21 -22.27 -0.49
C ALA A 132 40.66 -20.91 -0.06
N ASP A 133 41.07 -20.43 1.12
CA ASP A 133 40.65 -19.14 1.65
C ASP A 133 41.82 -18.17 1.64
N ILE A 134 41.64 -17.02 1.00
CA ILE A 134 42.64 -15.97 0.90
C ILE A 134 42.08 -14.62 1.35
N THR A 135 42.95 -13.80 1.93
CA THR A 135 42.64 -12.40 2.25
C THR A 135 43.67 -11.51 1.56
N VAL A 136 43.23 -10.61 0.68
CA VAL A 136 44.09 -9.84 -0.22
C VAL A 136 43.71 -8.38 -0.27
N GLN A 137 44.65 -7.50 -0.62
CA GLN A 137 44.38 -6.08 -0.85
C GLN A 137 43.75 -5.85 -2.24
N PRO A 138 42.95 -4.78 -2.42
CA PRO A 138 42.64 -4.25 -3.75
C PRO A 138 43.90 -4.09 -4.62
N GLY A 139 43.79 -4.43 -5.90
CA GLY A 139 44.89 -4.47 -6.87
C GLY A 139 45.74 -5.74 -6.85
N THR A 140 45.44 -6.72 -5.98
CA THR A 140 46.16 -8.00 -5.96
C THR A 140 45.75 -8.88 -7.14
N VAL A 141 46.72 -9.48 -7.84
CA VAL A 141 46.49 -10.46 -8.90
C VAL A 141 46.48 -11.87 -8.34
N ILE A 142 45.32 -12.52 -8.37
CA ILE A 142 45.16 -13.92 -7.99
C ILE A 142 45.36 -14.78 -9.23
N LYS A 143 46.24 -15.77 -9.14
CA LYS A 143 46.53 -16.70 -10.24
C LYS A 143 46.17 -18.14 -9.85
N TRP A 144 45.12 -18.67 -10.45
CA TRP A 144 44.79 -20.09 -10.32
C TRP A 144 45.59 -20.92 -11.32
N THR A 145 46.14 -22.05 -10.88
CA THR A 145 46.82 -23.03 -11.73
C THR A 145 46.21 -24.40 -11.52
N ASN A 146 45.77 -25.04 -12.60
CA ASN A 146 45.22 -26.39 -12.52
C ASN A 146 46.36 -27.41 -12.37
N GLN A 147 46.36 -28.15 -11.26
CA GLN A 147 47.23 -29.31 -11.00
C GLN A 147 46.45 -30.62 -10.85
N ALA A 148 45.12 -30.58 -11.00
CA ALA A 148 44.26 -31.76 -11.00
C ALA A 148 44.48 -32.62 -12.25
N SER A 149 44.11 -33.89 -12.16
CA SER A 149 44.23 -34.87 -13.25
C SER A 149 43.30 -34.54 -14.44
N GLY A 150 42.16 -33.90 -14.17
CA GLY A 150 41.18 -33.45 -15.16
C GLY A 150 41.20 -31.93 -15.41
N PRO A 151 40.46 -31.45 -16.42
CA PRO A 151 40.23 -30.01 -16.59
C PRO A 151 39.54 -29.43 -15.35
N GLN A 152 39.79 -28.15 -15.08
CA GLN A 152 39.17 -27.42 -13.97
C GLN A 152 38.85 -25.98 -14.39
N THR A 153 38.01 -25.31 -13.62
CA THR A 153 37.76 -23.86 -13.75
C THR A 153 37.94 -23.15 -12.42
N ALA A 154 38.12 -21.84 -12.48
CA ALA A 154 37.96 -20.93 -11.35
C ALA A 154 36.81 -19.97 -11.68
N THR A 155 35.68 -20.12 -11.00
CA THR A 155 34.47 -19.33 -11.25
C THR A 155 33.99 -18.70 -9.94
N SER A 156 33.76 -17.39 -9.94
CA SER A 156 33.19 -16.68 -8.79
C SER A 156 31.74 -17.09 -8.53
N GLY A 157 31.26 -16.90 -7.31
CA GLY A 157 29.90 -17.27 -6.89
C GLY A 157 29.81 -18.70 -6.35
N MET A 158 28.63 -19.07 -5.87
CA MET A 158 28.36 -20.40 -5.31
C MET A 158 28.23 -21.45 -6.44
N PRO A 159 28.64 -22.71 -6.20
CA PRO A 159 28.36 -23.80 -7.13
C PRO A 159 26.85 -23.99 -7.25
N SER A 160 26.36 -24.18 -8.47
CA SER A 160 24.95 -24.54 -8.69
C SER A 160 24.67 -25.87 -7.99
N GLU A 161 23.65 -25.92 -7.11
CA GLU A 161 23.23 -27.19 -6.52
C GLU A 161 22.77 -28.14 -7.63
N ILE A 162 23.34 -29.36 -7.64
CA ILE A 162 23.03 -30.40 -8.63
C ILE A 162 21.53 -30.74 -8.53
N GLY A 163 20.75 -30.30 -9.51
CA GLY A 163 19.32 -30.60 -9.62
C GLY A 163 18.40 -29.40 -9.85
N HIS A 164 18.91 -28.18 -9.80
CA HIS A 164 18.16 -26.99 -10.20
C HIS A 164 18.70 -26.45 -11.53
N GLU A 165 18.10 -26.90 -12.64
CA GLU A 165 18.08 -26.07 -13.84
C GLU A 165 17.34 -24.79 -13.42
N HIS A 166 18.07 -23.71 -13.16
CA HIS A 166 17.46 -22.40 -13.06
C HIS A 166 16.99 -22.02 -14.47
N GLU A 167 15.76 -22.42 -14.82
CA GLU A 167 14.95 -21.54 -15.67
C GLU A 167 15.09 -20.15 -15.05
N ALA A 168 15.56 -19.19 -15.84
CA ALA A 168 15.95 -17.89 -15.34
C ALA A 168 14.70 -17.25 -14.69
N GLU A 169 14.61 -17.32 -13.37
CA GLU A 169 13.39 -16.92 -12.66
C GLU A 169 13.22 -15.41 -12.85
N GLU A 170 12.03 -15.00 -13.27
CA GLU A 170 11.70 -13.60 -13.39
C GLU A 170 11.90 -12.91 -12.03
N VAL A 171 12.75 -11.88 -11.99
CA VAL A 171 13.09 -11.19 -10.75
C VAL A 171 12.17 -9.98 -10.60
N ASP A 172 11.49 -9.90 -9.47
CA ASP A 172 10.68 -8.72 -9.10
C ASP A 172 11.58 -7.65 -8.47
N VAL A 173 11.79 -6.55 -9.18
CA VAL A 173 12.64 -5.42 -8.73
C VAL A 173 11.77 -4.28 -8.20
N PRO A 174 12.06 -3.68 -7.04
CA PRO A 174 11.30 -2.54 -6.52
C PRO A 174 11.34 -1.33 -7.45
N VAL A 175 10.22 -0.59 -7.55
CA VAL A 175 10.15 0.66 -8.32
C VAL A 175 10.25 1.87 -7.38
N GLU A 176 11.31 2.67 -7.54
CA GLU A 176 11.64 3.82 -6.68
C GLU A 176 11.29 5.18 -7.32
N GLY A 177 11.25 6.25 -6.52
CA GLY A 177 11.05 7.64 -6.96
C GLY A 177 9.60 8.04 -7.26
N LEU A 178 8.62 7.18 -6.94
CA LEU A 178 7.20 7.46 -7.25
C LEU A 178 6.59 8.54 -6.36
N GLU A 179 7.23 8.93 -5.26
CA GLU A 179 6.79 10.03 -4.41
C GLU A 179 6.75 11.38 -5.14
N GLU A 180 7.52 11.52 -6.22
CA GLU A 180 7.55 12.73 -7.04
C GLU A 180 6.52 12.70 -8.19
N THR A 181 6.10 11.51 -8.61
CA THR A 181 5.37 11.32 -9.88
C THR A 181 4.00 10.68 -9.74
N VAL A 182 3.70 10.05 -8.59
CA VAL A 182 2.42 9.38 -8.31
C VAL A 182 1.74 10.03 -7.10
N GLN A 183 0.44 10.27 -7.23
CA GLN A 183 -0.43 10.78 -6.19
C GLN A 183 -1.46 9.73 -5.78
N PHE A 184 -1.90 9.85 -4.54
CA PHE A 184 -2.92 9.01 -3.95
C PHE A 184 -4.20 9.80 -3.70
N GLU A 185 -5.33 9.35 -4.23
CA GLU A 185 -6.66 9.83 -3.91
C GLU A 185 -7.42 8.76 -3.12
N ILE A 186 -8.01 9.14 -2.00
CA ILE A 186 -8.90 8.29 -1.21
C ILE A 186 -10.33 8.82 -1.29
N THR A 187 -11.30 7.94 -1.53
CA THR A 187 -12.73 8.26 -1.60
C THR A 187 -13.51 7.39 -0.61
N HIS A 188 -14.30 8.02 0.26
CA HIS A 188 -15.26 7.30 1.10
C HIS A 188 -16.59 7.14 0.34
N VAL A 189 -16.87 5.91 -0.12
CA VAL A 189 -17.92 5.61 -1.11
C VAL A 189 -19.30 6.08 -0.66
N ALA A 190 -19.68 5.86 0.60
CA ALA A 190 -21.01 6.22 1.10
C ALA A 190 -21.25 7.74 1.10
N SER A 191 -20.20 8.55 1.29
CA SER A 191 -20.30 10.01 1.30
C SER A 191 -19.96 10.67 -0.05
N GLY A 192 -19.27 9.96 -0.93
CA GLY A 192 -18.69 10.52 -2.16
C GLY A 192 -17.58 11.56 -1.94
N THR A 193 -17.10 11.72 -0.70
CA THR A 193 -16.03 12.67 -0.38
C THR A 193 -14.66 12.07 -0.72
N SER A 194 -13.84 12.81 -1.45
CA SER A 194 -12.47 12.41 -1.79
C SER A 194 -11.42 13.39 -1.28
N LYS A 195 -10.18 12.90 -1.17
CA LYS A 195 -9.00 13.69 -0.83
C LYS A 195 -7.77 13.16 -1.56
N VAL A 196 -7.04 14.07 -2.20
CA VAL A 196 -5.73 13.79 -2.81
C VAL A 196 -4.61 14.08 -1.81
N MET A 197 -3.62 13.20 -1.75
CA MET A 197 -2.46 13.29 -0.86
C MET A 197 -1.20 12.80 -1.59
N PRO A 198 -0.01 13.33 -1.24
CA PRO A 198 1.25 12.76 -1.71
C PRO A 198 1.51 11.41 -1.01
N ILE A 199 2.23 10.53 -1.71
CA ILE A 199 2.81 9.33 -1.10
C ILE A 199 4.23 9.64 -0.60
N ARG A 200 4.74 8.84 0.34
CA ARG A 200 6.08 8.97 0.91
C ARG A 200 6.79 7.62 0.96
N THR A 201 8.08 7.62 0.70
CA THR A 201 8.94 6.43 0.82
C THR A 201 9.10 6.00 2.28
N ILE A 202 9.37 4.71 2.47
CA ILE A 202 9.76 4.14 3.75
C ILE A 202 11.27 3.88 3.75
N PHE A 203 11.94 4.31 4.82
CA PHE A 203 13.39 4.17 4.95
C PHE A 203 13.79 2.68 4.96
N ARG A 204 14.73 2.32 4.08
CA ARG A 204 15.24 0.95 3.90
C ARG A 204 14.17 -0.07 3.47
N ASP A 205 13.13 0.39 2.79
CA ASP A 205 12.14 -0.49 2.18
C ASP A 205 11.82 -0.01 0.75
N PRO A 206 12.73 -0.26 -0.22
CA PRO A 206 12.56 0.16 -1.60
C PRO A 206 11.25 -0.34 -2.21
N GLY A 207 10.62 0.48 -3.04
CA GLY A 207 9.33 0.17 -3.67
C GLY A 207 8.13 0.16 -2.72
N HIS A 208 8.30 0.57 -1.46
CA HIS A 208 7.23 0.72 -0.48
C HIS A 208 6.94 2.20 -0.20
N TYR A 209 5.69 2.58 -0.40
CA TYR A 209 5.16 3.91 -0.21
C TYR A 209 3.96 3.91 0.72
N THR A 210 3.80 5.00 1.46
CA THR A 210 2.66 5.18 2.36
C THR A 210 2.03 6.56 2.20
N ALA A 211 0.80 6.72 2.68
CA ALA A 211 0.17 8.03 2.84
C ALA A 211 -0.73 8.05 4.08
N ASP A 212 -0.32 8.77 5.11
CA ASP A 212 -0.98 8.75 6.42
C ASP A 212 -2.33 9.49 6.39
N LEU A 213 -3.36 8.88 6.97
CA LEU A 213 -4.67 9.49 7.23
C LEU A 213 -5.31 8.93 8.51
N ILE A 214 -6.41 9.53 8.94
CA ILE A 214 -7.26 8.99 10.01
C ILE A 214 -8.65 8.81 9.38
N PRO A 215 -9.11 7.57 9.14
CA PRO A 215 -10.48 7.36 8.66
C PRO A 215 -11.44 7.82 9.75
N THR A 216 -12.46 8.62 9.42
CA THR A 216 -13.42 9.14 10.42
C THR A 216 -14.81 8.49 10.31
N ALA A 217 -14.95 7.54 9.41
CA ALA A 217 -16.18 6.79 9.18
C ALA A 217 -15.82 5.35 8.78
N PRO A 218 -16.66 4.37 9.11
CA PRO A 218 -16.47 3.01 8.67
C PRO A 218 -17.11 2.82 7.29
N GLY A 219 -16.76 1.73 6.63
CA GLY A 219 -17.35 1.29 5.39
C GLY A 219 -16.34 1.22 4.25
N ILE A 220 -16.86 1.41 3.05
CA ILE A 220 -16.16 1.13 1.80
C ILE A 220 -15.33 2.34 1.40
N TYR A 221 -14.05 2.09 1.10
CA TYR A 221 -13.12 3.08 0.61
C TYR A 221 -12.58 2.67 -0.76
N GLU A 222 -12.37 3.67 -1.61
CA GLU A 222 -11.73 3.53 -2.91
C GLU A 222 -10.40 4.28 -2.89
N PHE A 223 -9.34 3.61 -3.32
CA PHE A 223 -7.99 4.13 -3.46
C PHE A 223 -7.69 4.28 -4.94
N ARG A 224 -7.27 5.48 -5.34
CA ARG A 224 -6.83 5.76 -6.69
C ARG A 224 -5.38 6.23 -6.66
N LEU A 225 -4.52 5.51 -7.38
CA LEU A 225 -3.12 5.87 -7.57
C LEU A 225 -2.95 6.37 -9.00
N PHE A 226 -2.51 7.61 -9.17
CA PHE A 226 -2.44 8.23 -10.49
C PHE A 226 -1.24 9.15 -10.66
N GLY A 227 -0.75 9.30 -11.89
CA GLY A 227 0.44 10.07 -12.21
C GLY A 227 1.21 9.43 -13.35
N THR A 228 2.53 9.32 -13.20
CA THR A 228 3.38 8.64 -14.17
C THR A 228 4.37 7.69 -13.53
N ILE A 229 4.63 6.54 -14.17
CA ILE A 229 5.68 5.58 -13.78
C ILE A 229 6.61 5.40 -14.97
N GLU A 230 7.91 5.66 -14.78
CA GLU A 230 8.92 5.65 -15.86
C GLU A 230 8.50 6.52 -17.08
N GLY A 231 7.82 7.64 -16.83
CA GLY A 231 7.32 8.56 -17.86
C GLY A 231 6.06 8.12 -18.60
N ASN A 232 5.47 6.97 -18.26
CA ASN A 232 4.20 6.50 -18.81
C ASN A 232 3.04 6.86 -17.89
N ASP A 233 1.89 7.20 -18.46
CA ASP A 233 0.67 7.50 -17.69
C ASP A 233 0.24 6.29 -16.86
N PHE A 234 -0.10 6.55 -15.59
CA PHE A 234 -0.54 5.55 -14.62
C PHE A 234 -1.81 6.06 -13.92
N ASN A 235 -2.84 5.22 -13.84
CA ASN A 235 -4.10 5.57 -13.17
C ASN A 235 -4.89 4.30 -12.81
N GLU A 236 -4.70 3.81 -11.60
CA GLU A 236 -5.29 2.58 -11.10
C GLU A 236 -6.23 2.84 -9.93
N ILE A 237 -7.36 2.12 -9.92
CA ILE A 237 -8.39 2.23 -8.88
C ILE A 237 -8.55 0.88 -8.17
N PHE A 238 -8.52 0.91 -6.84
CA PHE A 238 -8.70 -0.22 -5.94
C PHE A 238 -9.87 0.10 -5.03
N ILE A 239 -10.76 -0.86 -4.81
CA ILE A 239 -11.90 -0.69 -3.91
C ILE A 239 -11.81 -1.71 -2.78
N SER A 240 -12.20 -1.31 -1.57
CA SER A 240 -12.20 -2.24 -0.44
C SER A 240 -13.25 -3.34 -0.61
N ARG A 241 -13.13 -4.40 0.18
CA ARG A 241 -13.86 -5.68 0.01
C ARG A 241 -15.37 -5.52 -0.05
N GLY A 242 -15.98 -4.64 0.74
CA GLY A 242 -17.42 -4.40 0.71
C GLY A 242 -17.91 -3.80 -0.61
N GLY A 243 -17.01 -3.20 -1.40
CA GLY A 243 -17.25 -2.73 -2.76
C GLY A 243 -16.86 -3.73 -3.86
N GLY A 244 -16.32 -4.90 -3.49
CA GLY A 244 -15.98 -6.00 -4.41
C GLY A 244 -14.50 -6.14 -4.76
N GLY A 245 -13.59 -5.40 -4.12
CA GLY A 245 -12.14 -5.52 -4.34
C GLY A 245 -11.41 -6.33 -3.27
N GLY A 246 -10.09 -6.19 -3.21
CA GLY A 246 -9.21 -7.13 -2.52
C GLY A 246 -8.86 -6.80 -1.07
N PHE A 247 -8.80 -5.51 -0.71
CA PHE A 247 -8.31 -5.06 0.61
C PHE A 247 -9.43 -4.80 1.64
N GLY A 248 -9.08 -4.70 2.93
CA GLY A 248 -10.06 -4.54 4.02
C GLY A 248 -10.91 -3.26 3.97
N ASP A 249 -12.16 -3.32 4.43
CA ASP A 249 -12.97 -2.13 4.69
C ASP A 249 -12.50 -1.43 5.97
N VAL A 250 -12.91 -0.18 6.19
CA VAL A 250 -12.74 0.47 7.49
C VAL A 250 -13.85 0.01 8.42
N GLU A 251 -13.47 -0.51 9.58
CA GLU A 251 -14.37 -1.01 10.61
C GLU A 251 -14.65 0.05 11.69
N GLY A 252 -15.80 -0.09 12.34
CA GLY A 252 -16.17 0.75 13.48
C GLY A 252 -15.31 0.42 14.71
N SER A 253 -14.91 1.44 15.45
CA SER A 253 -13.98 1.26 16.59
C SER A 253 -14.70 0.91 17.91
N ALA A 254 -16.02 1.09 17.97
CA ALA A 254 -16.82 1.06 19.20
C ALA A 254 -16.64 -0.22 20.03
N GLU A 255 -16.59 -1.39 19.39
CA GLU A 255 -16.44 -2.68 20.09
C GLU A 255 -15.06 -2.90 20.69
N LEU A 256 -14.04 -2.16 20.21
CA LEU A 256 -12.68 -2.21 20.74
C LEU A 256 -12.45 -1.26 21.92
N GLN A 257 -13.36 -0.31 22.15
CA GLN A 257 -13.19 0.71 23.17
C GLN A 257 -13.43 0.15 24.57
N PHE A 258 -12.51 0.46 25.47
CA PHE A 258 -12.57 0.11 26.88
C PHE A 258 -11.91 1.22 27.71
N PRO A 259 -12.40 1.55 28.92
CA PRO A 259 -13.54 0.95 29.63
C PRO A 259 -14.91 1.48 29.21
N GLU A 260 -14.96 2.64 28.57
CA GLU A 260 -16.19 3.23 28.09
C GLU A 260 -16.18 3.33 26.58
N ILE A 261 -17.31 2.99 25.97
CA ILE A 261 -17.55 3.16 24.54
C ILE A 261 -18.00 4.61 24.35
N LEU A 262 -17.18 5.41 23.68
CA LEU A 262 -17.47 6.80 23.39
C LEU A 262 -18.33 6.89 22.12
N PRO A 263 -19.31 7.81 22.08
CA PRO A 263 -20.06 8.10 20.86
C PRO A 263 -19.13 8.69 19.81
N GLU A 264 -19.30 8.27 18.56
CA GLU A 264 -18.48 8.78 17.45
C GLU A 264 -18.89 10.22 17.10
N VAL A 265 -17.93 11.04 16.63
CA VAL A 265 -18.18 12.46 16.32
C VAL A 265 -19.36 12.64 15.35
N ARG A 266 -19.49 11.75 14.35
CA ARG A 266 -20.60 11.75 13.39
C ARG A 266 -21.96 11.50 14.04
N GLU A 267 -22.03 10.71 15.10
CA GLU A 267 -23.27 10.37 15.81
C GLU A 267 -23.74 11.57 16.62
N ILE A 268 -22.79 12.27 17.25
CA ILE A 268 -23.04 13.54 17.93
C ILE A 268 -23.56 14.57 16.93
N GLU A 269 -22.92 14.75 15.78
CA GLU A 269 -23.39 15.65 14.74
C GLU A 269 -24.78 15.28 14.21
N GLY A 270 -25.04 13.97 14.01
CA GLY A 270 -26.35 13.47 13.62
C GLY A 270 -27.43 13.80 14.65
N ALA A 271 -27.14 13.58 15.93
CA ALA A 271 -28.03 13.93 17.03
C ALA A 271 -28.29 15.45 17.10
N VAL A 272 -27.25 16.27 16.90
CA VAL A 272 -27.38 17.74 16.86
C VAL A 272 -28.24 18.18 15.67
N ARG A 273 -28.02 17.64 14.47
CA ARG A 273 -28.85 17.95 13.28
C ARG A 273 -30.30 17.56 13.51
N GLY A 274 -30.57 16.39 14.10
CA GLY A 274 -31.92 15.95 14.46
C GLY A 274 -32.59 16.85 15.50
N ALA A 275 -31.84 17.26 16.52
CA ALA A 275 -32.31 18.20 17.54
C ALA A 275 -32.63 19.57 16.94
N GLN A 276 -31.77 20.09 16.05
CA GLN A 276 -31.98 21.35 15.36
C GLN A 276 -33.22 21.31 14.44
N ALA A 277 -33.38 20.25 13.63
CA ALA A 277 -34.57 20.08 12.79
C ALA A 277 -35.86 20.00 13.62
N SER A 278 -35.80 19.34 14.79
CA SER A 278 -36.93 19.29 15.73
C SER A 278 -37.24 20.67 16.32
N ALA A 279 -36.22 21.46 16.63
CA ALA A 279 -36.37 22.82 17.14
C ALA A 279 -36.98 23.75 16.07
N ASP A 280 -36.48 23.70 14.84
CA ASP A 280 -37.01 24.48 13.71
C ASP A 280 -38.49 24.13 13.46
N GLY A 281 -38.84 22.83 13.44
CA GLY A 281 -40.23 22.40 13.31
C GLY A 281 -41.13 22.85 14.46
N ALA A 282 -40.62 22.90 15.69
CA ALA A 282 -41.35 23.42 16.83
C ALA A 282 -41.59 24.93 16.74
N VAL A 283 -40.61 25.70 16.24
CA VAL A 283 -40.74 27.14 15.99
C VAL A 283 -41.79 27.42 14.91
N ASP A 284 -41.80 26.66 13.82
CA ASP A 284 -42.80 26.80 12.75
C ASP A 284 -44.22 26.47 13.22
N LEU A 285 -44.38 25.40 14.01
CA LEU A 285 -45.65 25.05 14.63
C LEU A 285 -46.13 26.13 15.61
N ALA A 286 -45.22 26.71 16.38
CA ALA A 286 -45.56 27.80 17.29
C ALA A 286 -46.01 29.07 16.53
N GLY A 287 -45.32 29.44 15.45
CA GLY A 287 -45.69 30.57 14.60
C GLY A 287 -47.06 30.40 13.96
N SER A 288 -47.32 29.24 13.36
CA SER A 288 -48.62 28.93 12.74
C SER A 288 -49.79 28.88 13.74
N ALA A 289 -49.52 28.44 14.98
CA ALA A 289 -50.50 28.48 16.06
C ALA A 289 -50.81 29.93 16.49
N ASP A 290 -49.81 30.82 16.57
CA ASP A 290 -50.00 32.23 16.90
C ASP A 290 -50.79 32.98 15.81
N ASP A 291 -50.49 32.72 14.53
CA ASP A 291 -51.23 33.26 13.38
C ASP A 291 -52.70 32.81 13.36
N SER A 292 -52.95 31.53 13.69
CA SER A 292 -54.31 31.00 13.81
C SER A 292 -55.06 31.66 14.97
N ALA A 293 -54.40 31.84 16.12
CA ALA A 293 -54.99 32.48 17.28
C ALA A 293 -55.29 33.97 17.04
N SER A 294 -54.40 34.69 16.36
CA SER A 294 -54.60 36.10 16.02
C SER A 294 -55.74 36.28 14.99
N THR A 295 -55.81 35.42 13.97
CA THR A 295 -56.93 35.37 13.02
C THR A 295 -58.26 35.08 13.71
N ALA A 296 -58.29 34.10 14.63
CA ALA A 296 -59.49 33.76 15.40
C ALA A 296 -59.95 34.94 16.29
N LYS A 297 -59.02 35.66 16.93
CA LYS A 297 -59.32 36.88 17.69
C LYS A 297 -59.92 37.96 16.80
N LEU A 298 -59.36 38.20 15.61
CA LEU A 298 -59.87 39.19 14.66
C LEU A 298 -61.29 38.84 14.21
N ILE A 299 -61.54 37.59 13.82
CA ILE A 299 -62.87 37.11 13.43
C ILE A 299 -63.85 37.23 14.61
N GLY A 300 -63.43 36.87 15.82
CA GLY A 300 -64.23 37.01 17.03
C GLY A 300 -64.64 38.47 17.30
N VAL A 301 -63.70 39.40 17.19
CA VAL A 301 -63.98 40.85 17.32
C VAL A 301 -64.96 41.33 16.25
N ILE A 302 -64.74 40.96 14.98
CA ILE A 302 -65.66 41.30 13.88
C ILE A 302 -67.06 40.75 14.15
N GLY A 303 -67.17 39.49 14.60
CA GLY A 303 -68.44 38.85 14.95
C GLY A 303 -69.17 39.57 16.09
N ILE A 304 -68.44 39.96 17.14
CA ILE A 304 -69.01 40.74 18.26
C ILE A 304 -69.55 42.09 17.77
N VAL A 305 -68.79 42.81 16.96
CA VAL A 305 -69.19 44.12 16.42
C VAL A 305 -70.42 43.99 15.53
N LEU A 306 -70.43 43.02 14.60
CA LEU A 306 -71.59 42.77 13.72
C LEU A 306 -72.82 42.35 14.52
N GLY A 307 -72.66 41.51 15.55
CA GLY A 307 -73.75 41.13 16.45
C GLY A 307 -74.36 42.33 17.18
N ALA A 308 -73.52 43.23 17.72
CA ALA A 308 -73.98 44.44 18.38
C ALA A 308 -74.75 45.38 17.44
N VAL A 309 -74.27 45.56 16.20
CA VAL A 309 -74.94 46.36 15.17
C VAL A 309 -76.28 45.73 14.76
N GLY A 310 -76.34 44.40 14.65
CA GLY A 310 -77.58 43.67 14.38
C GLY A 310 -78.63 43.87 15.49
N ILE A 311 -78.21 43.82 16.76
CA ILE A 311 -79.11 44.08 17.90
C ILE A 311 -79.63 45.53 17.86
N ALA A 312 -78.76 46.51 17.62
CA ALA A 312 -79.15 47.92 17.59
C ALA A 312 -80.12 48.25 16.43
N SER A 313 -79.85 47.71 15.24
CA SER A 313 -80.72 47.87 14.07
C SER A 313 -82.04 47.12 14.20
N GLY A 314 -82.04 45.93 14.80
CA GLY A 314 -83.25 45.16 15.15
C GLY A 314 -84.13 45.88 16.19
N ALA A 315 -83.52 46.46 17.23
CA ALA A 315 -84.23 47.27 18.21
C ALA A 315 -84.81 48.55 17.59
N GLY A 316 -84.04 49.23 16.73
CA GLY A 316 -84.51 50.41 16.01
C GLY A 316 -85.69 50.13 15.08
N SER A 317 -85.66 49.01 14.36
CA SER A 317 -86.76 48.58 13.49
C SER A 317 -88.01 48.14 14.26
N ALA A 318 -87.85 47.48 15.42
CA ALA A 318 -88.97 47.16 16.32
C ALA A 318 -89.63 48.43 16.90
N VAL A 319 -88.84 49.41 17.32
CA VAL A 319 -89.34 50.72 17.80
C VAL A 319 -90.03 51.50 16.67
N TYR A 320 -89.47 51.48 15.46
CA TYR A 320 -90.08 52.12 14.30
C TYR A 320 -91.41 51.46 13.91
N ALA A 321 -91.50 50.13 13.96
CA ALA A 321 -92.73 49.39 13.70
C ALA A 321 -93.81 49.66 14.77
N MET A 322 -93.43 49.81 16.04
CA MET A 322 -94.34 50.18 17.13
C MET A 322 -94.88 51.61 17.01
N ARG A 323 -94.16 52.53 16.33
CA ARG A 323 -94.62 53.90 16.07
C ARG A 323 -95.59 54.04 14.88
N ARG A 324 -95.80 52.98 14.10
CA ARG A 324 -96.69 52.97 12.91
C ARG A 324 -98.05 52.27 13.15
N LYS A 325 -98.33 51.81 14.37
CA LYS A 325 -99.67 51.38 14.81
C LYS A 325 -100.34 52.50 15.58
#